data_AF-A0A0C2X3B0-F1
#
_entry.id   AF-A0A0C2X3B0-F1
#
_cell.length_a   1.000
_cell.length_b   1.000
_cell.length_c   1.000
_cell.angle_alpha   90.00
_cell.angle_beta   90.00
_cell.angle_gamma   90.00
#
_symmetry.space_group_name_H-M   'P 1'
#
loop_
_entity.id
_entity.type
_entity.pdbx_description
1 polymer ?
#
loop_
_entity_poly.entity_id
_entity_poly.type
_entity_poly.pdbx_seq_one_letter_code
_entity_poly.pdbx_strand_id
1 'polypeptide(L)'
;MADVLEDDFVIDRDLVALSDEGEDDIRSVKSVDTDLQNNQSERKRKRKAQDKERKIKVLLDSLFFRSQLTDYQRQKRVEDITPVHALITNQSPGELSTYLSSLQATTLSELSSLELEDVRIPEYSVADTRAWTGARTLDVLVEFIEKGLGHSSCVRFLSDSFVVSPTLRTRLGQRPKNSGSPTLFFLAGAALRVADVTRIFKDKKLKGSKGGEVAKLFGKHFKLAQHIAYLKKMKVGVAVGTPGRIGKLLQETDGLSISALTHIIFDATHRDAKNRNLFDIPETREDIFRSVLGVPEIIKGIKEKRIQIILF
;
A
#
# COMPACT_ATOMS: atom_id res chain seq x y z
N MET A 1 -5.57 -44.81 6.87
CA MET A 1 -6.89 -44.69 7.51
C MET A 1 -7.01 -43.28 8.04
N ALA A 2 -7.95 -42.51 7.47
CA ALA A 2 -8.58 -41.27 7.96
C ALA A 2 -7.67 -40.07 8.35
N ASP A 3 -7.96 -38.80 8.08
CA ASP A 3 -9.10 -38.16 7.43
C ASP A 3 -8.64 -36.76 6.98
N VAL A 4 -9.06 -36.33 5.80
CA VAL A 4 -8.87 -34.97 5.27
C VAL A 4 -10.16 -34.22 5.56
N LEU A 5 -10.13 -33.32 6.54
CA LEU A 5 -11.28 -32.45 6.83
C LEU A 5 -11.21 -31.22 5.92
N GLU A 6 -12.03 -31.23 4.88
CA GLU A 6 -12.45 -30.05 4.11
C GLU A 6 -13.41 -29.22 4.98
N ASP A 7 -13.03 -27.96 5.22
CA ASP A 7 -13.79 -27.01 6.04
C ASP A 7 -14.72 -26.20 5.12
N ASP A 8 -15.87 -26.78 4.77
CA ASP A 8 -16.95 -26.12 4.04
C ASP A 8 -17.75 -25.22 4.99
N PHE A 9 -17.44 -23.92 4.99
CA PHE A 9 -18.16 -22.92 5.76
C PHE A 9 -19.53 -22.63 5.13
N VAL A 10 -20.55 -23.41 5.51
CA VAL A 10 -21.95 -23.12 5.25
C VAL A 10 -22.48 -22.19 6.34
N ILE A 11 -22.89 -20.98 5.96
CA ILE A 11 -23.56 -20.05 6.88
C ILE A 11 -25.03 -20.46 6.98
N ASP A 12 -25.37 -21.19 8.04
CA ASP A 12 -26.75 -21.51 8.39
C ASP A 12 -27.57 -20.24 8.64
N ARG A 13 -28.71 -20.15 7.96
CA ARG A 13 -29.58 -18.95 7.93
C ARG A 13 -30.72 -18.97 8.95
N ASP A 14 -30.73 -19.90 9.90
CA ASP A 14 -31.88 -20.12 10.79
C ASP A 14 -31.57 -20.11 12.29
N LEU A 15 -30.66 -19.24 12.74
CA LEU A 15 -30.53 -18.90 14.17
C LEU A 15 -31.45 -17.73 14.52
N VAL A 16 -32.73 -18.06 14.73
CA VAL A 16 -33.70 -17.16 15.39
C VAL A 16 -33.78 -17.58 16.85
N ALA A 17 -33.15 -16.79 17.72
CA ALA A 17 -33.27 -16.93 19.17
C ALA A 17 -34.73 -16.71 19.60
N LEU A 18 -35.32 -17.73 20.23
CA LEU A 18 -36.56 -17.63 21.00
C LEU A 18 -36.19 -17.34 22.45
N SER A 19 -36.66 -16.21 22.98
CA SER A 19 -36.68 -15.93 24.42
C SER A 19 -38.11 -16.08 24.93
N ASP A 20 -38.24 -16.97 25.90
CA ASP A 20 -39.40 -17.39 26.66
C ASP A 20 -39.66 -16.42 27.83
N GLU A 21 -40.92 -16.11 28.16
CA GLU A 21 -41.38 -15.70 29.50
C GLU A 21 -42.92 -15.89 29.63
N GLY A 22 -43.35 -16.66 30.65
CA GLY A 22 -44.42 -16.26 31.57
C GLY A 22 -45.78 -16.97 31.48
N GLU A 23 -46.08 -17.75 32.52
CA GLU A 23 -47.32 -18.51 32.82
C GLU A 23 -48.54 -17.63 33.19
N ASP A 24 -49.78 -18.11 32.90
CA ASP A 24 -50.82 -18.44 33.91
C ASP A 24 -52.24 -18.71 33.31
N ASP A 25 -52.70 -19.95 33.57
CA ASP A 25 -54.02 -20.52 33.86
C ASP A 25 -55.41 -20.00 33.38
N ILE A 26 -56.16 -20.98 32.82
CA ILE A 26 -57.58 -21.37 33.08
C ILE A 26 -58.77 -20.75 32.29
N ARG A 27 -59.46 -21.68 31.59
CA ARG A 27 -60.90 -21.82 31.22
C ARG A 27 -61.51 -21.13 29.96
N SER A 28 -61.84 -22.03 29.01
CA SER A 28 -63.20 -22.31 28.51
C SER A 28 -63.91 -21.34 27.53
N VAL A 29 -63.93 -21.79 26.26
CA VAL A 29 -65.10 -21.83 25.35
C VAL A 29 -65.59 -20.50 24.74
N LYS A 30 -65.12 -20.18 23.52
CA LYS A 30 -65.95 -20.15 22.28
C LYS A 30 -65.12 -19.70 21.07
N SER A 31 -65.24 -20.51 20.02
CA SER A 31 -64.87 -20.26 18.62
C SER A 31 -65.28 -18.88 18.11
N VAL A 32 -64.38 -18.18 17.40
CA VAL A 32 -64.62 -17.41 16.13
C VAL A 32 -63.44 -16.46 15.76
N ASP A 33 -62.44 -16.19 16.61
CA ASP A 33 -61.43 -15.12 16.35
C ASP A 33 -60.08 -15.51 15.70
N THR A 34 -59.88 -16.75 15.25
CA THR A 34 -58.57 -17.23 14.75
C THR A 34 -58.17 -16.75 13.35
N ASP A 35 -59.11 -16.31 12.51
CA ASP A 35 -58.83 -15.96 11.11
C ASP A 35 -58.34 -14.51 10.90
N LEU A 36 -58.62 -13.61 11.85
CA LEU A 36 -58.22 -12.20 11.76
C LEU A 36 -56.79 -11.97 12.25
N GLN A 37 -56.32 -12.74 13.24
CA GLN A 37 -54.96 -12.61 13.79
C GLN A 37 -53.88 -13.23 12.87
N ASN A 38 -54.22 -14.32 12.17
CA ASN A 38 -53.30 -14.99 11.23
C ASN A 38 -53.07 -14.15 9.95
N ASN A 39 -54.11 -13.47 9.47
CA ASN A 39 -54.01 -12.54 8.33
C ASN A 39 -53.15 -11.29 8.62
N GLN A 40 -53.11 -10.82 9.88
CA GLN A 40 -52.28 -9.67 10.26
C GLN A 40 -50.80 -10.04 10.42
N SER A 41 -50.49 -11.24 10.91
CA SER A 41 -49.11 -11.73 11.09
C SER A 41 -48.42 -12.01 9.75
N GLU A 42 -49.15 -12.59 8.78
CA GLU A 42 -48.67 -12.80 7.41
C GLU A 42 -48.46 -11.49 6.66
N ARG A 43 -49.40 -10.53 6.76
CA ARG A 43 -49.23 -9.19 6.18
C ARG A 43 -48.01 -8.47 6.76
N LYS A 44 -47.72 -8.63 8.05
CA LYS A 44 -46.54 -8.03 8.71
C LYS A 44 -45.23 -8.71 8.28
N ARG A 45 -45.22 -10.03 8.08
CA ARG A 45 -44.07 -10.78 7.51
C ARG A 45 -43.81 -10.41 6.04
N LYS A 46 -44.87 -10.30 5.22
CA LYS A 46 -44.78 -9.89 3.81
C LYS A 46 -44.25 -8.47 3.63
N ARG A 47 -44.67 -7.53 4.48
CA ARG A 47 -44.13 -6.15 4.50
C ARG A 47 -42.65 -6.11 4.90
N LYS A 48 -42.22 -6.88 5.91
CA LYS A 48 -40.81 -6.96 6.32
C LYS A 48 -39.91 -7.59 5.25
N ALA A 49 -40.41 -8.58 4.50
CA ALA A 49 -39.67 -9.18 3.39
C ALA A 49 -39.48 -8.17 2.24
N GLN A 50 -40.55 -7.44 1.86
CA GLN A 50 -40.48 -6.39 0.85
C GLN A 50 -39.53 -5.24 1.23
N ASP A 51 -39.48 -4.85 2.50
CA ASP A 51 -38.54 -3.82 2.96
C ASP A 51 -37.08 -4.30 2.93
N LYS A 52 -36.80 -5.57 3.24
CA LYS A 52 -35.45 -6.15 3.11
C LYS A 52 -35.00 -6.19 1.65
N GLU A 53 -35.89 -6.61 0.76
CA GLU A 53 -35.60 -6.68 -0.68
C GLU A 53 -35.33 -5.30 -1.29
N ARG A 54 -36.14 -4.30 -0.92
CA ARG A 54 -35.90 -2.89 -1.30
C ARG A 54 -34.55 -2.38 -0.82
N LYS A 55 -34.17 -2.69 0.42
CA LYS A 55 -32.86 -2.30 0.96
C LYS A 55 -31.70 -2.93 0.20
N ILE A 56 -31.80 -4.21 -0.15
CA ILE A 56 -30.77 -4.91 -0.93
C ILE A 56 -30.64 -4.29 -2.32
N LYS A 57 -31.76 -3.97 -2.98
CA LYS A 57 -31.76 -3.33 -4.30
C LYS A 57 -31.09 -1.95 -4.27
N VAL A 58 -31.40 -1.12 -3.26
CA VAL A 58 -30.76 0.20 -3.08
C VAL A 58 -29.24 0.05 -2.84
N LEU A 59 -28.82 -0.98 -2.10
CA LEU A 59 -27.42 -1.25 -1.83
C LEU A 59 -26.68 -1.71 -3.10
N LEU A 60 -27.31 -2.57 -3.91
CA LEU A 60 -26.77 -3.02 -5.20
C LEU A 60 -26.66 -1.87 -6.20
N ASP A 61 -27.68 -1.03 -6.32
CA ASP A 61 -27.63 0.17 -7.18
C ASP A 61 -26.55 1.14 -6.71
N SER A 62 -26.40 1.34 -5.40
CA SER A 62 -25.31 2.13 -4.81
C SER A 62 -23.93 1.59 -5.15
N LEU A 63 -23.74 0.26 -5.07
CA LEU A 63 -22.47 -0.39 -5.40
C LEU A 63 -22.17 -0.31 -6.91
N PHE A 64 -23.18 -0.49 -7.76
CA PHE A 64 -23.06 -0.38 -9.21
C PHE A 64 -22.76 1.04 -9.67
N PHE A 65 -23.42 2.05 -9.08
CA PHE A 65 -23.10 3.45 -9.35
C PHE A 65 -21.67 3.79 -8.92
N ARG A 66 -21.22 3.23 -7.79
CA ARG A 66 -19.87 3.45 -7.29
C ARG A 66 -18.81 2.78 -8.17
N SER A 67 -19.09 1.60 -8.73
CA SER A 67 -18.19 0.94 -9.69
C SER A 67 -18.10 1.73 -11.01
N GLN A 68 -19.25 2.16 -11.55
CA GLN A 68 -19.32 3.00 -12.75
C GLN A 68 -18.56 4.33 -12.58
N LEU A 69 -18.68 4.98 -11.43
CA LEU A 69 -17.92 6.21 -11.13
C LEU A 69 -16.41 5.93 -11.04
N THR A 70 -15.99 4.81 -10.45
CA THR A 70 -14.57 4.44 -10.44
C THR A 70 -14.04 4.12 -11.83
N ASP A 71 -14.83 3.49 -12.69
CA ASP A 71 -14.43 3.13 -14.05
C ASP A 71 -14.38 4.37 -14.95
N TYR A 72 -15.36 5.27 -14.86
CA TYR A 72 -15.34 6.58 -15.51
C TYR A 72 -14.15 7.43 -15.07
N GLN A 73 -13.83 7.44 -13.76
CA GLN A 73 -12.66 8.14 -13.25
C GLN A 73 -11.34 7.50 -13.71
N ARG A 74 -11.28 6.18 -13.87
CA ARG A 74 -10.12 5.48 -14.46
C ARG A 74 -9.97 5.85 -15.93
N GLN A 75 -11.05 5.81 -16.70
CA GLN A 75 -11.04 6.10 -18.14
C GLN A 75 -10.64 7.56 -18.42
N LYS A 76 -11.18 8.51 -17.65
CA LYS A 76 -10.78 9.92 -17.73
C LYS A 76 -9.31 10.16 -17.34
N ARG A 77 -8.75 9.39 -16.40
CA ARG A 77 -7.31 9.44 -16.06
C ARG A 77 -6.41 8.82 -17.14
N VAL A 78 -6.90 7.84 -17.89
CA VAL A 78 -6.17 7.25 -19.02
C VAL A 78 -6.09 8.23 -20.20
N GLU A 79 -7.13 9.04 -20.39
CA GLU A 79 -7.17 10.08 -21.43
C GLU A 79 -6.29 11.31 -21.10
N ASP A 80 -6.12 11.68 -19.82
CA ASP A 80 -5.32 12.83 -19.37
C ASP A 80 -3.80 12.55 -19.21
N ILE A 81 -3.32 11.39 -19.67
CA ILE A 81 -1.88 11.08 -19.71
C ILE A 81 -1.23 11.97 -20.79
N THR A 82 -0.80 13.17 -20.42
CA THR A 82 0.11 13.95 -21.26
C THR A 82 1.43 13.17 -21.42
N PRO A 83 2.01 13.07 -22.64
CA PRO A 83 3.18 12.23 -22.93
C PRO A 83 4.46 12.60 -22.16
N VAL A 84 4.52 13.79 -21.56
CA VAL A 84 5.73 14.40 -21.00
C VAL A 84 6.17 13.73 -19.68
N HIS A 85 5.24 13.11 -18.94
CA HIS A 85 5.55 12.55 -17.62
C HIS A 85 5.72 11.03 -17.58
N ALA A 86 5.25 10.29 -18.59
CA ALA A 86 5.74 8.94 -18.84
C ALA A 86 7.26 8.94 -19.17
N LEU A 87 7.78 10.12 -19.58
CA LEU A 87 9.18 10.33 -19.94
C LEU A 87 10.14 10.26 -18.74
N ILE A 88 9.74 10.74 -17.54
CA ILE A 88 10.69 10.86 -16.41
C ILE A 88 11.23 9.48 -16.01
N THR A 89 10.41 8.44 -16.02
CA THR A 89 10.82 7.11 -15.59
C THR A 89 11.54 6.29 -16.66
N ASN A 90 11.59 6.76 -17.90
CA ASN A 90 12.27 6.11 -19.01
C ASN A 90 13.59 6.79 -19.40
N GLN A 91 14.10 7.65 -18.51
CA GLN A 91 15.38 8.32 -18.64
C GLN A 91 16.54 7.44 -18.16
N SER A 92 17.74 7.79 -18.58
CA SER A 92 18.97 7.18 -18.07
C SER A 92 19.20 7.51 -16.59
N PRO A 93 19.94 6.68 -15.84
CA PRO A 93 20.27 6.97 -14.44
C PRO A 93 20.90 8.36 -14.22
N GLY A 94 21.76 8.83 -15.14
CA GLY A 94 22.39 10.16 -15.06
C GLY A 94 21.39 11.32 -15.21
N GLU A 95 20.45 11.20 -16.14
CA GLU A 95 19.36 12.18 -16.31
C GLU A 95 18.44 12.18 -15.08
N LEU A 96 18.10 11.00 -14.55
CA LEU A 96 17.30 10.86 -13.33
C LEU A 96 17.99 11.47 -12.11
N SER A 97 19.29 11.24 -11.93
CA SER A 97 20.08 11.86 -10.86
C SER A 97 20.10 13.39 -10.98
N THR A 98 20.25 13.90 -12.21
CA THR A 98 20.19 15.34 -12.48
C THR A 98 18.81 15.92 -12.19
N TYR A 99 17.74 15.23 -12.60
CA TYR A 99 16.36 15.59 -12.28
C TYR A 99 16.14 15.66 -10.76
N LEU A 100 16.50 14.62 -10.02
CA LEU A 100 16.39 14.60 -8.56
C LEU A 100 17.24 15.70 -7.91
N SER A 101 18.42 16.00 -8.43
CA SER A 101 19.29 17.08 -7.93
C SER A 101 18.64 18.46 -8.10
N SER A 102 17.95 18.70 -9.22
CA SER A 102 17.19 19.96 -9.41
C SER A 102 16.02 20.07 -8.43
N LEU A 103 15.34 18.95 -8.15
CA LEU A 103 14.31 18.89 -7.11
C LEU A 103 14.88 19.10 -5.70
N GLN A 104 16.08 18.60 -5.41
CA GLN A 104 16.78 18.84 -4.15
C GLN A 104 17.12 20.31 -3.98
N ALA A 105 17.73 20.94 -4.99
CA ALA A 105 18.10 22.35 -4.93
C ALA A 105 16.89 23.29 -4.76
N THR A 106 15.74 22.95 -5.36
CA THR A 106 14.50 23.72 -5.19
C THR A 106 13.82 23.51 -3.85
N THR A 107 14.06 22.37 -3.19
CA THR A 107 13.40 22.01 -1.93
C THR A 107 14.24 22.39 -0.72
N LEU A 108 15.56 22.29 -0.85
CA LEU A 108 16.55 22.57 0.18
C LEU A 108 17.33 23.84 -0.19
N SER A 109 16.61 24.91 -0.53
CA SER A 109 17.19 26.17 -0.99
C SER A 109 18.01 26.89 0.07
N GLU A 110 17.86 26.49 1.34
CA GLU A 110 18.64 26.97 2.47
C GLU A 110 20.06 26.37 2.54
N LEU A 111 20.30 25.25 1.86
CA LEU A 111 21.60 24.59 1.88
C LEU A 111 22.58 25.26 0.92
N SER A 112 23.83 25.36 1.36
CA SER A 112 24.94 25.78 0.52
C SER A 112 25.22 24.79 -0.60
N SER A 113 25.94 25.22 -1.64
CA SER A 113 26.32 24.34 -2.75
C SER A 113 27.11 23.11 -2.29
N LEU A 114 27.89 23.22 -1.21
CA LEU A 114 28.64 22.10 -0.63
C LEU A 114 27.73 21.11 0.08
N GLU A 115 26.77 21.61 0.88
CA GLU A 115 25.80 20.75 1.56
C GLU A 115 24.86 20.05 0.58
N LEU A 116 24.48 20.71 -0.53
CA LEU A 116 23.71 20.09 -1.60
C LEU A 116 24.46 18.93 -2.27
N GLU A 117 25.77 19.04 -2.46
CA GLU A 117 26.59 17.96 -3.00
C GLU A 117 26.70 16.79 -2.01
N ASP A 118 26.74 17.07 -0.70
CA ASP A 118 26.78 16.03 0.33
C ASP A 118 25.50 15.19 0.39
N VAL A 119 24.34 15.80 0.13
CA VAL A 119 23.04 15.11 0.10
C VAL A 119 22.64 14.63 -1.31
N ARG A 120 23.46 14.90 -2.31
CA ARG A 120 23.18 14.55 -3.70
C ARG A 120 23.00 13.05 -3.87
N ILE A 121 21.99 12.68 -4.66
CA ILE A 121 21.75 11.29 -5.05
C ILE A 121 22.67 10.96 -6.24
N PRO A 122 23.66 10.07 -6.07
CA PRO A 122 24.58 9.73 -7.14
C PRO A 122 23.91 8.85 -8.21
N GLU A 123 24.33 9.01 -9.47
CA GLU A 123 23.83 8.25 -10.61
C GLU A 123 23.82 6.73 -10.38
N TYR A 124 24.90 6.18 -9.83
CA TYR A 124 25.03 4.73 -9.61
C TYR A 124 24.02 4.17 -8.59
N SER A 125 23.37 5.01 -7.80
CA SER A 125 22.35 4.59 -6.86
C SER A 125 20.95 4.55 -7.47
N VAL A 126 20.76 5.13 -8.65
CA VAL A 126 19.49 5.11 -9.37
C VAL A 126 19.43 3.86 -10.24
N ALA A 127 18.34 3.10 -10.14
CA ALA A 127 18.13 1.91 -10.96
C ALA A 127 17.90 2.28 -12.42
N ASP A 128 18.66 1.67 -13.33
CA ASP A 128 18.32 1.68 -14.76
C ASP A 128 17.10 0.77 -14.97
N THR A 129 16.00 1.38 -15.40
CA THR A 129 14.73 0.68 -15.65
C THR A 129 14.23 0.85 -17.08
N ARG A 130 15.09 1.33 -18.00
CA ARG A 130 14.73 1.58 -19.41
C ARG A 130 14.37 0.32 -20.19
N ALA A 131 14.83 -0.85 -19.72
CA ALA A 131 14.43 -2.13 -20.28
C ALA A 131 12.92 -2.41 -20.13
N TRP A 132 12.25 -1.73 -19.19
CA TRP A 132 10.80 -1.79 -19.04
C TRP A 132 10.10 -0.80 -19.96
N THR A 133 9.45 -1.32 -21.01
CA THR A 133 8.70 -0.55 -21.99
C THR A 133 7.19 -0.47 -21.71
N GLY A 134 6.70 -1.23 -20.72
CA GLY A 134 5.29 -1.23 -20.33
C GLY A 134 4.88 0.04 -19.60
N ALA A 135 3.57 0.20 -19.40
CA ALA A 135 3.05 1.24 -18.51
C ALA A 135 3.62 1.08 -17.09
N ARG A 136 3.63 2.16 -16.30
CA ARG A 136 4.00 2.10 -14.87
C ARG A 136 2.79 2.35 -13.99
N THR A 137 1.79 1.50 -14.17
CA THR A 137 0.57 1.51 -13.36
C THR A 137 0.61 0.39 -12.32
N LEU A 138 -0.23 0.49 -11.30
CA LEU A 138 -0.28 -0.51 -10.24
C LEU A 138 -0.59 -1.91 -10.74
N ASP A 139 -1.40 -2.02 -11.79
CA ASP A 139 -1.82 -3.31 -12.37
C ASP A 139 -0.61 -4.12 -12.88
N VAL A 140 0.45 -3.44 -13.30
CA VAL A 140 1.69 -4.04 -13.82
C VAL A 140 2.87 -3.93 -12.84
N LEU A 141 2.65 -3.47 -11.60
CA LEU A 141 3.72 -3.31 -10.60
C LEU A 141 4.42 -4.64 -10.29
N VAL A 142 3.66 -5.75 -10.22
CA VAL A 142 4.24 -7.08 -9.98
C VAL A 142 5.19 -7.44 -11.12
N GLU A 143 4.73 -7.32 -12.36
CA GLU A 143 5.52 -7.64 -13.55
C GLU A 143 6.74 -6.71 -13.70
N PHE A 144 6.58 -5.43 -13.37
CA PHE A 144 7.68 -4.47 -13.31
C PHE A 144 8.78 -4.90 -12.33
N ILE A 145 8.41 -5.34 -11.12
CA ILE A 145 9.39 -5.82 -10.13
C ILE A 145 10.07 -7.11 -10.59
N GLU A 146 9.33 -8.01 -11.25
CA GLU A 146 9.87 -9.29 -11.70
C GLU A 146 10.78 -9.16 -12.92
N LYS A 147 10.33 -8.43 -13.95
CA LYS A 147 10.99 -8.33 -15.25
C LYS A 147 11.78 -7.04 -15.40
N GLY A 148 11.17 -5.91 -15.06
CA GLY A 148 11.77 -4.57 -15.18
C GLY A 148 12.95 -4.36 -14.22
N LEU A 149 12.86 -4.93 -13.00
CA LEU A 149 13.93 -4.90 -12.00
C LEU A 149 14.69 -6.22 -11.88
N GLY A 150 14.35 -7.24 -12.68
CA GLY A 150 14.96 -8.58 -12.58
C GLY A 150 16.47 -8.61 -12.80
N HIS A 151 17.00 -7.68 -13.60
CA HIS A 151 18.43 -7.50 -13.84
C HIS A 151 19.07 -6.46 -12.90
N SER A 152 18.25 -5.68 -12.18
CA SER A 152 18.71 -4.66 -11.24
C SER A 152 19.11 -5.35 -9.93
N SER A 153 20.35 -5.83 -9.89
CA SER A 153 20.98 -6.30 -8.66
C SER A 153 21.92 -5.22 -8.15
N CYS A 154 21.81 -4.86 -6.86
CA CYS A 154 22.75 -3.92 -6.28
C CYS A 154 24.09 -4.63 -6.12
N VAL A 155 25.10 -4.14 -6.83
CA VAL A 155 26.48 -4.53 -6.60
C VAL A 155 27.01 -3.75 -5.41
N ARG A 156 27.37 -4.46 -4.34
CA ARG A 156 28.00 -3.85 -3.16
C ARG A 156 29.48 -4.16 -3.13
N PHE A 157 30.26 -3.16 -2.74
CA PHE A 157 31.66 -3.34 -2.39
C PHE A 157 31.71 -3.53 -0.88
N LEU A 158 31.96 -4.76 -0.42
CA LEU A 158 32.19 -5.05 0.99
C LEU A 158 33.63 -5.51 1.11
N SER A 159 34.46 -4.71 1.80
CA SER A 159 35.82 -5.06 2.25
C SER A 159 36.58 -5.92 1.22
N ASP A 160 36.96 -5.31 0.10
CA ASP A 160 37.74 -5.92 -0.99
C ASP A 160 37.11 -7.09 -1.77
N SER A 161 35.79 -7.32 -1.65
CA SER A 161 35.07 -8.30 -2.46
C SER A 161 33.76 -7.77 -3.05
N PHE A 162 33.51 -8.13 -4.30
CA PHE A 162 32.28 -7.81 -5.02
C PHE A 162 31.16 -8.73 -4.54
N VAL A 163 30.18 -8.19 -3.83
CA VAL A 163 29.02 -8.94 -3.37
C VAL A 163 27.80 -8.47 -4.16
N VAL A 164 27.25 -9.36 -4.99
CA VAL A 164 25.97 -9.13 -5.66
C VAL A 164 24.87 -9.28 -4.62
N SER A 165 24.20 -8.18 -4.27
CA SER A 165 22.99 -8.23 -3.46
C SER A 165 21.89 -8.94 -4.24
N PRO A 166 21.11 -9.84 -3.60
CA PRO A 166 19.98 -10.48 -4.27
C PRO A 166 19.00 -9.43 -4.83
N THR A 167 18.37 -9.76 -5.96
CA THR A 167 17.36 -8.92 -6.60
C THR A 167 16.22 -8.58 -5.65
N LEU A 168 15.52 -7.45 -5.89
CA LEU A 168 14.39 -7.04 -5.07
C LEU A 168 13.37 -8.19 -4.92
N ARG A 169 13.03 -8.88 -6.01
CA ARG A 169 12.12 -10.04 -5.99
C ARG A 169 12.55 -11.11 -4.98
N THR A 170 13.82 -11.52 -5.05
CA THR A 170 14.35 -12.55 -4.13
C THR A 170 14.27 -12.09 -2.69
N ARG A 171 14.59 -10.82 -2.43
CA ARG A 171 14.53 -10.23 -1.08
C ARG A 171 13.12 -10.09 -0.53
N LEU A 172 12.12 -9.80 -1.38
CA LEU A 172 10.71 -9.74 -0.99
C LEU A 172 10.18 -11.11 -0.53
N GLY A 173 10.68 -12.19 -1.12
CA GLY A 173 10.34 -13.56 -0.72
C GLY A 173 11.00 -14.03 0.59
N GLN A 174 11.95 -13.26 1.13
CA GLN A 174 12.68 -13.61 2.35
C GLN A 174 12.06 -12.93 3.58
N ARG A 175 12.03 -13.66 4.70
CA ARG A 175 11.61 -13.09 5.97
C ARG A 175 12.71 -12.19 6.53
N PRO A 176 12.42 -10.93 6.90
CA PRO A 176 13.38 -10.09 7.61
C PRO A 176 13.84 -10.75 8.91
N LYS A 177 15.13 -10.61 9.23
CA LYS A 177 15.71 -11.14 10.48
C LYS A 177 15.14 -10.39 11.69
N ASN A 178 15.17 -9.06 11.62
CA ASN A 178 14.78 -8.14 12.68
C ASN A 178 13.36 -7.59 12.43
N SER A 179 12.63 -7.31 13.51
CA SER A 179 11.34 -6.60 13.45
C SER A 179 11.54 -5.15 13.00
N GLY A 180 10.53 -4.56 12.36
CA GLY A 180 10.56 -3.16 11.93
C GLY A 180 11.65 -2.82 10.91
N SER A 181 12.28 -3.81 10.27
CA SER A 181 13.39 -3.63 9.34
C SER A 181 13.02 -4.10 7.93
N PRO A 182 12.27 -3.29 7.16
CA PRO A 182 11.88 -3.63 5.79
C PRO A 182 13.06 -3.56 4.82
N THR A 183 12.94 -4.38 3.77
CA THR A 183 13.86 -4.39 2.64
C THR A 183 13.54 -3.27 1.63
N LEU A 184 12.27 -2.88 1.55
CA LEU A 184 11.74 -1.93 0.58
C LEU A 184 10.90 -0.84 1.27
N PHE A 185 11.17 0.42 0.90
CA PHE A 185 10.23 1.52 1.07
C PHE A 185 9.52 1.79 -0.24
N PHE A 186 8.18 1.87 -0.22
CA PHE A 186 7.40 2.39 -1.33
C PHE A 186 6.71 3.67 -0.88
N LEU A 187 7.06 4.79 -1.51
CA LEU A 187 6.62 6.13 -1.13
C LEU A 187 5.55 6.61 -2.10
N ALA A 188 4.37 6.91 -1.55
CA ALA A 188 3.22 7.39 -2.30
C ALA A 188 2.64 8.66 -1.68
N GLY A 189 2.12 9.57 -2.52
CA GLY A 189 1.71 10.92 -2.11
C GLY A 189 0.40 10.98 -1.30
N ALA A 190 -0.36 9.88 -1.21
CA ALA A 190 -1.66 9.87 -0.55
C ALA A 190 -1.97 8.56 0.19
N ALA A 191 -2.73 8.67 1.28
CA ALA A 191 -3.14 7.53 2.10
C ALA A 191 -3.95 6.47 1.34
N LEU A 192 -4.82 6.90 0.42
CA LEU A 192 -5.58 5.97 -0.45
C LEU A 192 -4.63 5.19 -1.36
N ARG A 193 -3.68 5.89 -2.00
CA ARG A 193 -2.67 5.28 -2.86
C ARG A 193 -1.79 4.29 -2.11
N VAL A 194 -1.36 4.63 -0.89
CA VAL A 194 -0.64 3.70 -0.01
C VAL A 194 -1.45 2.43 0.26
N ALA A 195 -2.77 2.54 0.48
CA ALA A 195 -3.63 1.39 0.71
C ALA A 195 -3.72 0.47 -0.52
N ASP A 196 -3.81 1.05 -1.73
CA ASP A 196 -3.88 0.29 -2.98
C ASP A 196 -2.56 -0.43 -3.27
N VAL A 197 -1.43 0.26 -3.12
CA VAL A 197 -0.09 -0.34 -3.25
C VAL A 197 0.11 -1.47 -2.23
N THR A 198 -0.33 -1.26 -0.97
CA THR A 198 -0.25 -2.28 0.08
C THR A 198 -0.96 -3.58 -0.32
N ARG A 199 -2.10 -3.50 -1.01
CA ARG A 199 -2.85 -4.68 -1.46
C ARG A 199 -2.06 -5.50 -2.47
N ILE A 200 -1.32 -4.83 -3.36
CA ILE A 200 -0.51 -5.48 -4.41
C ILE A 200 0.71 -6.17 -3.81
N PHE A 201 1.42 -5.50 -2.89
CA PHE A 201 2.56 -6.14 -2.21
C PHE A 201 2.16 -7.31 -1.30
N LYS A 202 0.88 -7.40 -0.91
CA LYS A 202 0.34 -8.56 -0.19
C LYS A 202 0.05 -9.76 -1.11
N ASP A 203 0.11 -9.59 -2.43
CA ASP A 203 0.02 -10.70 -3.38
C ASP A 203 1.10 -11.74 -3.06
N LYS A 204 0.70 -13.01 -3.01
CA LYS A 204 1.58 -14.15 -2.78
C LYS A 204 2.66 -14.26 -3.86
N LYS A 205 2.43 -13.74 -5.07
CA LYS A 205 3.45 -13.68 -6.13
C LYS A 205 4.68 -12.86 -5.70
N LEU A 206 4.47 -11.72 -5.01
CA LEU A 206 5.56 -10.86 -4.55
C LEU A 206 6.12 -11.29 -3.18
N LYS A 207 5.25 -11.44 -2.18
CA LYS A 207 5.65 -11.78 -0.80
C LYS A 207 6.16 -13.23 -0.68
N GLY A 208 5.71 -14.13 -1.54
CA GLY A 208 5.95 -15.56 -1.37
C GLY A 208 5.34 -16.11 -0.06
N SER A 209 5.64 -17.37 0.25
CA SER A 209 5.14 -18.03 1.47
C SER A 209 5.90 -17.63 2.74
N LYS A 210 7.14 -17.15 2.59
CA LYS A 210 8.05 -16.83 3.71
C LYS A 210 8.32 -15.33 3.87
N GLY A 211 7.82 -14.47 2.97
CA GLY A 211 8.10 -13.04 3.03
C GLY A 211 7.57 -12.35 4.29
N GLY A 212 8.18 -11.23 4.63
CA GLY A 212 7.77 -10.39 5.75
C GLY A 212 6.41 -9.73 5.55
N GLU A 213 5.88 -9.12 6.61
CA GLU A 213 4.65 -8.34 6.54
C GLU A 213 4.76 -7.10 5.67
N VAL A 214 3.63 -6.68 5.11
CA VAL A 214 3.52 -5.43 4.35
C VAL A 214 2.87 -4.38 5.26
N ALA A 215 3.68 -3.42 5.71
CA ALA A 215 3.25 -2.35 6.58
C ALA A 215 2.63 -1.20 5.78
N LYS A 216 1.53 -0.66 6.30
CA LYS A 216 0.80 0.47 5.74
C LYS A 216 0.99 1.67 6.66
N LEU A 217 1.79 2.64 6.25
CA LEU A 217 2.32 3.69 7.12
C LEU A 217 1.86 5.10 6.68
N PHE A 218 0.68 5.54 7.16
CA PHE A 218 0.21 6.93 6.98
C PHE A 218 -0.58 7.50 8.18
N GLY A 219 -0.84 8.81 8.11
CA GLY A 219 -1.38 9.70 9.15
C GLY A 219 -2.78 9.45 9.73
N LYS A 220 -3.70 8.89 8.96
CA LYS A 220 -5.15 9.14 9.11
C LYS A 220 -5.86 8.42 10.26
N HIS A 221 -5.53 7.15 10.52
CA HIS A 221 -6.27 6.32 11.50
C HIS A 221 -5.38 5.72 12.60
N PHE A 222 -4.06 5.76 12.43
CA PHE A 222 -3.11 5.21 13.38
C PHE A 222 -2.19 6.32 13.88
N LYS A 223 -2.08 6.45 15.20
CA LYS A 223 -1.13 7.36 15.84
C LYS A 223 0.30 6.88 15.60
N LEU A 224 1.27 7.77 15.73
CA LEU A 224 2.69 7.44 15.54
C LEU A 224 3.13 6.31 16.49
N ALA A 225 2.80 6.42 17.77
CA ALA A 225 3.09 5.41 18.79
C ALA A 225 2.50 4.01 18.46
N GLN A 226 1.33 3.96 17.82
CA GLN A 226 0.73 2.69 17.40
C GLN A 226 1.52 2.04 16.27
N HIS A 227 2.06 2.83 15.32
CA HIS A 227 2.97 2.30 14.30
C HIS A 227 4.27 1.80 14.91
N ILE A 228 4.86 2.52 15.87
CA ILE A 228 6.07 2.06 16.57
C ILE A 228 5.80 0.71 17.26
N ALA A 229 4.70 0.60 18.01
CA ALA A 229 4.32 -0.65 18.67
C ALA A 229 4.07 -1.80 17.68
N TYR A 230 3.51 -1.51 16.51
CA TYR A 230 3.33 -2.48 15.43
C TYR A 230 4.67 -2.92 14.82
N LEU A 231 5.56 -1.98 14.52
CA LEU A 231 6.87 -2.25 13.90
C LEU A 231 7.79 -3.06 14.83
N LYS A 232 7.73 -2.83 16.15
CA LYS A 232 8.44 -3.64 17.16
C LYS A 232 8.06 -5.13 17.11
N LYS A 233 6.79 -5.43 16.87
CA LYS A 233 6.25 -6.79 16.91
C LYS A 233 6.38 -7.52 15.57
N MET A 234 6.26 -6.80 14.46
CA MET A 234 6.13 -7.41 13.14
C MET A 234 7.46 -7.41 12.38
N LYS A 235 7.75 -8.55 11.74
CA LYS A 235 8.83 -8.68 10.75
C LYS A 235 8.35 -8.16 9.41
N VAL A 236 8.39 -6.83 9.25
CA VAL A 236 7.93 -6.12 8.05
C VAL A 236 8.96 -6.24 6.94
N GLY A 237 8.57 -6.81 5.79
CA GLY A 237 9.42 -6.92 4.59
C GLY A 237 9.28 -5.72 3.67
N VAL A 238 8.09 -5.12 3.59
CA VAL A 238 7.79 -3.95 2.77
C VAL A 238 7.09 -2.90 3.61
N ALA A 239 7.59 -1.67 3.59
CA ALA A 239 6.92 -0.53 4.19
C ALA A 239 6.39 0.39 3.08
N VAL A 240 5.07 0.43 2.94
CA VAL A 240 4.38 1.34 2.03
C VAL A 240 3.85 2.51 2.84
N GLY A 241 4.20 3.74 2.49
CA GLY A 241 3.83 4.88 3.31
C GLY A 241 3.87 6.22 2.60
N THR A 242 3.29 7.22 3.27
CA THR A 242 3.46 8.63 2.88
C THR A 242 4.82 9.12 3.39
N PRO A 243 5.57 9.94 2.62
CA PRO A 243 6.88 10.45 3.03
C PRO A 243 6.91 11.01 4.46
N GLY A 244 5.98 11.89 4.83
CA GLY A 244 5.95 12.46 6.18
C GLY A 244 5.68 11.47 7.31
N ARG A 245 5.07 10.31 7.06
CA ARG A 245 4.92 9.26 8.09
C ARG A 245 6.16 8.38 8.15
N ILE A 246 6.76 8.05 7.02
CA ILE A 246 8.01 7.29 6.97
C ILE A 246 9.13 8.09 7.65
N GLY A 247 9.28 9.37 7.31
CA GLY A 247 10.28 10.25 7.90
C GLY A 247 10.16 10.35 9.41
N LYS A 248 8.94 10.58 9.94
CA LYS A 248 8.71 10.55 11.40
C LYS A 248 9.10 9.21 12.03
N LEU A 249 8.77 8.09 11.39
CA LEU A 249 9.13 6.77 11.92
C LEU A 249 10.63 6.48 11.86
N LEU A 250 11.38 7.09 10.94
CA LEU A 250 12.84 6.97 10.86
C LEU A 250 13.55 7.73 11.99
N GLN A 251 12.94 8.82 12.46
CA GLN A 251 13.49 9.66 13.54
C GLN A 251 13.17 9.11 14.95
N GLU A 252 12.10 8.32 15.07
CA GLU A 252 11.67 7.75 16.36
C GLU A 252 12.50 6.52 16.76
N THR A 253 12.85 6.44 18.04
CA THR A 253 13.51 5.26 18.60
C THR A 253 12.61 4.03 18.44
N ASP A 254 13.21 2.94 17.95
CA ASP A 254 12.51 1.69 17.61
C ASP A 254 11.34 1.84 16.61
N GLY A 255 11.32 2.91 15.83
CA GLY A 255 10.36 3.10 14.75
C GLY A 255 10.69 2.19 13.56
N LEU A 256 11.21 2.79 12.49
CA LEU A 256 11.55 2.09 11.26
C LEU A 256 13.07 1.92 11.17
N SER A 257 13.54 0.68 11.19
CA SER A 257 14.96 0.37 11.01
C SER A 257 15.31 0.29 9.52
N ILE A 258 16.47 0.82 9.14
CA ILE A 258 16.99 0.72 7.77
C ILE A 258 18.03 -0.39 7.58
N SER A 259 18.20 -1.26 8.58
CA SER A 259 19.26 -2.29 8.59
C SER A 259 19.12 -3.29 7.44
N ALA A 260 17.90 -3.63 7.04
CA ALA A 260 17.64 -4.50 5.89
C ALA A 260 17.32 -3.73 4.60
N LEU A 261 17.20 -2.40 4.67
CA LEU A 261 16.76 -1.55 3.56
C LEU A 261 17.75 -1.65 2.39
N THR A 262 17.18 -1.83 1.21
CA THR A 262 17.92 -1.99 -0.05
C THR A 262 17.33 -1.22 -1.19
N HIS A 263 16.03 -0.97 -1.17
CA HIS A 263 15.34 -0.30 -2.26
C HIS A 263 14.39 0.76 -1.71
N ILE A 264 14.35 1.91 -2.38
CA ILE A 264 13.34 2.94 -2.18
C ILE A 264 12.67 3.16 -3.55
N ILE A 265 11.37 2.89 -3.63
CA ILE A 265 10.57 3.14 -4.82
C ILE A 265 9.74 4.40 -4.60
N PHE A 266 9.87 5.36 -5.51
CA PHE A 266 9.03 6.55 -5.60
C PHE A 266 7.91 6.31 -6.61
N ASP A 267 6.66 6.52 -6.21
CA ASP A 267 5.46 6.47 -7.06
C ASP A 267 5.35 7.76 -7.91
N ALA A 268 6.30 7.92 -8.82
CA ALA A 268 6.56 9.11 -9.61
C ALA A 268 5.58 9.29 -10.79
N THR A 269 5.02 8.18 -11.30
CA THR A 269 4.09 8.23 -12.45
C THR A 269 2.63 8.40 -12.03
N HIS A 270 2.28 8.08 -10.77
CA HIS A 270 0.92 8.25 -10.28
C HIS A 270 0.52 9.73 -10.18
N ARG A 271 -0.66 10.05 -10.74
CA ARG A 271 -1.27 11.38 -10.69
C ARG A 271 -2.45 11.43 -9.73
N ASP A 272 -2.46 12.43 -8.87
CA ASP A 272 -3.60 12.73 -8.01
C ASP A 272 -4.77 13.36 -8.80
N ALA A 273 -5.87 13.67 -8.10
CA ALA A 273 -7.05 14.29 -8.72
C ALA A 273 -6.79 15.70 -9.29
N LYS A 274 -5.63 16.31 -8.99
CA LYS A 274 -5.17 17.62 -9.49
C LYS A 274 -4.05 17.47 -10.52
N ASN A 275 -3.86 16.27 -11.06
CA ASN A 275 -2.80 15.93 -12.02
C ASN A 275 -1.37 16.20 -11.50
N ARG A 276 -1.16 16.08 -10.19
CA ARG A 276 0.17 16.21 -9.56
C ARG A 276 0.75 14.84 -9.24
N ASN A 277 2.05 14.68 -9.43
CA ASN A 277 2.78 13.50 -8.99
C ASN A 277 3.34 13.67 -7.57
N LEU A 278 4.10 12.68 -7.11
CA LEU A 278 4.73 12.66 -5.79
C LEU A 278 5.68 13.86 -5.53
N PHE A 279 6.38 14.34 -6.56
CA PHE A 279 7.37 15.42 -6.47
C PHE A 279 6.78 16.82 -6.72
N ASP A 280 5.58 16.91 -7.30
CA ASP A 280 4.91 18.17 -7.61
C ASP A 280 4.30 18.83 -6.36
N ILE A 281 4.05 18.07 -5.29
CA ILE A 281 3.47 18.55 -4.04
C ILE A 281 4.60 19.03 -3.12
N PRO A 282 4.75 20.34 -2.84
CA PRO A 282 5.90 20.87 -2.09
C PRO A 282 6.12 20.21 -0.73
N GLU A 283 5.07 20.00 0.04
CA GLU A 283 5.17 19.38 1.37
C GLU A 283 5.60 17.92 1.29
N THR A 284 5.12 17.20 0.26
CA THR A 284 5.52 15.80 0.03
C THR A 284 6.95 15.71 -0.46
N ARG A 285 7.36 16.64 -1.33
CA ARG A 285 8.73 16.75 -1.84
C ARG A 285 9.70 17.08 -0.71
N GLU A 286 9.34 18.00 0.17
CA GLU A 286 10.12 18.31 1.38
C GLU A 286 10.27 17.08 2.27
N ASP A 287 9.18 16.37 2.57
CA ASP A 287 9.26 15.15 3.36
C ASP A 287 10.15 14.07 2.70
N ILE A 288 10.18 13.99 1.37
CA ILE A 288 11.06 13.06 0.65
C ILE A 288 12.53 13.43 0.85
N PHE A 289 12.91 14.67 0.56
CA PHE A 289 14.33 15.05 0.56
C PHE A 289 14.86 15.31 1.96
N ARG A 290 14.08 15.91 2.85
CA ARG A 290 14.49 16.23 4.21
C ARG A 290 14.28 15.06 5.16
N SER A 291 13.05 14.53 5.20
CA SER A 291 12.66 13.58 6.25
C SER A 291 12.98 12.11 5.93
N VAL A 292 13.11 11.75 4.65
CA VAL A 292 13.46 10.37 4.24
C VAL A 292 14.87 10.28 3.71
N LEU A 293 15.20 10.96 2.62
CA LEU A 293 16.52 10.88 1.99
C LEU A 293 17.58 11.66 2.77
N GLY A 294 17.19 12.67 3.54
CA GLY A 294 18.08 13.46 4.40
C GLY A 294 18.55 12.74 5.66
N VAL A 295 18.03 11.54 5.94
CA VAL A 295 18.47 10.72 7.08
C VAL A 295 19.91 10.26 6.85
N PRO A 296 20.88 10.57 7.74
CA PRO A 296 22.31 10.31 7.52
C PRO A 296 22.63 8.86 7.16
N GLU A 297 21.96 7.90 7.80
CA GLU A 297 22.19 6.47 7.57
C GLU A 297 21.62 5.99 6.23
N ILE A 298 20.61 6.69 5.67
CA ILE A 298 20.12 6.45 4.31
C ILE A 298 21.11 7.04 3.30
N ILE A 299 21.57 8.28 3.50
CA ILE A 299 22.61 8.90 2.64
C ILE A 299 23.85 8.00 2.60
N LYS A 300 24.33 7.56 3.77
CA LYS A 300 25.45 6.62 3.86
C LYS A 300 25.17 5.33 3.11
N GLY A 301 23.98 4.74 3.28
CA GLY A 301 23.57 3.54 2.54
C GLY A 301 23.51 3.73 1.02
N ILE A 302 23.12 4.90 0.54
CA ILE A 302 23.13 5.26 -0.88
C ILE A 302 24.58 5.34 -1.39
N LYS A 303 25.44 6.10 -0.70
CA LYS A 303 26.86 6.26 -1.06
C LYS A 303 27.64 4.93 -1.05
N GLU A 304 27.29 4.03 -0.14
CA GLU A 304 27.87 2.67 -0.04
C GLU A 304 27.26 1.66 -1.04
N LYS A 305 26.42 2.10 -1.99
CA LYS A 305 25.70 1.23 -2.96
C LYS A 305 24.81 0.18 -2.28
N ARG A 306 24.45 0.41 -1.02
CA ARG A 306 23.58 -0.46 -0.23
C ARG A 306 22.11 -0.24 -0.57
N ILE A 307 21.73 1.01 -0.82
CA ILE A 307 20.36 1.41 -1.11
C ILE A 307 20.28 1.89 -2.56
N GLN A 308 19.33 1.35 -3.31
CA GLN A 308 19.02 1.72 -4.67
C GLN A 308 17.70 2.49 -4.72
N ILE A 309 17.66 3.54 -5.52
CA ILE A 309 16.51 4.39 -5.76
C ILE A 309 15.86 4.00 -7.09
N ILE A 310 14.55 3.83 -7.09
CA ILE A 310 13.77 3.47 -8.27
C ILE A 310 12.64 4.48 -8.41
N LEU A 311 12.45 5.01 -9.62
CA LEU A 311 11.26 5.78 -9.96
C LEU A 311 10.29 4.86 -10.70
N PHE A 312 9.09 4.71 -10.12
CA PHE A 312 8.00 3.91 -10.65
C PHE A 312 6.86 4.81 -11.12
#